data_AF-A0A8T1WV66-F1
#
_entry.id   AF-A0A8T1WV66-F1
#
_cell.length_a   1.000
_cell.length_b   1.000
_cell.length_c   1.000
_cell.angle_alpha   90.00
_cell.angle_beta   90.00
_cell.angle_gamma   90.00
#
_symmetry.space_group_name_H-M   'P 1'
#
loop_
_entity.id
_entity.type
_entity.pdbx_description
1 polymer ?
#
loop_
_entity_poly.entity_id
_entity_poly.type
_entity_poly.pdbx_seq_one_letter_code
_entity_poly.pdbx_strand_id
1 'polypeptide(L)'
;MEIAAGGSALSALRAFSASLGPHTERKTGGGCCPNVLSFPMTPLSANEEFSHEIATGFLFSEEMKIVRQLQSKCEEGRELVKVIYCSRSCARAFPPVVVADEADPTRTKQYYRAIFTVLQPQVEKIKQLSDFCSQAVVLLSDNIQRITVHENMTRVIPDVLMDALVDIMDVILQLNHLHDTKSSLRNDFSVFKRVFINIKDDLPDAELVEKDIVRLQESMGSSYQAKDSIWDSLRHNLTNVKRYDQVTYLLLKHCVTHAENDTCTTPCCMFKFIRVLSYLLVVLEGSDVWKKTGTLPGGDKKIIEAVRNFFK
;
A
#
# COMPACT_ATOMS: atom_id res chain seq x y z
N MET A 1 -50.54 15.70 19.47
CA MET A 1 -50.55 14.48 20.30
C MET A 1 -51.10 13.38 19.43
N GLU A 2 -50.21 12.57 18.84
CA GLU A 2 -50.41 11.15 18.48
C GLU A 2 -49.17 10.71 17.68
N ILE A 3 -48.41 9.78 18.27
CA ILE A 3 -47.28 9.10 17.65
C ILE A 3 -47.78 7.71 17.29
N ALA A 4 -47.83 7.39 15.99
CA ALA A 4 -48.15 6.07 15.50
C ALA A 4 -46.90 5.16 15.62
N ALA A 5 -47.07 4.03 16.29
CA ALA A 5 -46.02 3.05 16.60
C ALA A 5 -45.63 2.20 15.39
N GLY A 6 -44.32 1.98 15.23
CA GLY A 6 -43.71 1.25 14.13
C GLY A 6 -43.83 -0.28 14.23
N GLY A 7 -44.08 -0.91 13.09
CA GLY A 7 -43.89 -2.35 12.89
C GLY A 7 -42.41 -2.67 12.70
N SER A 8 -41.87 -3.50 13.59
CA SER A 8 -40.45 -3.86 13.63
C SER A 8 -40.06 -4.84 12.51
N ALA A 9 -39.00 -4.52 11.76
CA ALA A 9 -38.38 -5.35 10.72
C ALA A 9 -37.99 -6.77 11.18
N LEU A 10 -37.94 -7.01 12.50
CA LEU A 10 -37.73 -8.34 13.09
C LEU A 10 -38.86 -9.32 12.81
N SER A 11 -40.11 -8.86 12.65
CA SER A 11 -41.24 -9.75 12.33
C SER A 11 -41.15 -10.26 10.90
N ALA A 12 -40.68 -9.43 9.96
CA ALA A 12 -40.46 -9.80 8.57
C ALA A 12 -39.31 -10.82 8.42
N LEU A 13 -38.21 -10.64 9.17
CA LEU A 13 -37.09 -11.58 9.20
C LEU A 13 -37.47 -12.94 9.80
N ARG A 14 -38.33 -12.96 10.83
CA ARG A 14 -38.85 -14.22 11.41
C ARG A 14 -39.76 -14.97 10.44
N ALA A 15 -40.59 -14.26 9.68
CA ALA A 15 -41.45 -14.86 8.67
C ALA A 15 -40.64 -15.48 7.51
N PHE A 16 -39.54 -14.83 7.09
CA PHE A 16 -38.66 -15.33 6.04
C PHE A 16 -37.84 -16.56 6.48
N SER A 17 -37.41 -16.59 7.74
CA SER A 17 -36.75 -17.76 8.33
C SER A 17 -37.66 -18.99 8.39
N ALA A 18 -38.98 -18.81 8.56
CA ALA A 18 -39.94 -19.90 8.62
C ALA A 18 -40.28 -20.48 7.23
N SER A 19 -40.03 -19.75 6.13
CA SER A 19 -40.38 -20.18 4.77
C SER A 19 -39.31 -20.99 4.04
N LEU A 20 -38.15 -21.24 4.67
CA LEU A 20 -37.00 -21.93 4.05
C LEU A 20 -36.72 -23.33 4.63
N GLY A 21 -37.67 -23.93 5.36
CA GLY A 21 -37.55 -25.32 5.81
C GLY A 21 -37.88 -26.32 4.71
N PRO A 22 -37.09 -27.40 4.51
CA PRO A 22 -37.44 -28.45 3.55
C PRO A 22 -38.63 -29.26 4.06
N HIS A 23 -39.69 -29.34 3.24
CA HIS A 23 -40.78 -30.29 3.44
C HIS A 23 -40.23 -31.72 3.32
N THR A 24 -40.15 -32.44 4.43
CA THR A 24 -40.10 -33.91 4.43
C THR A 24 -41.03 -34.45 5.50
N GLU A 25 -41.94 -35.33 5.08
CA GLU A 25 -42.95 -35.96 5.91
C GLU A 25 -42.34 -36.99 6.90
N ARG A 26 -42.87 -36.97 8.13
CA ARG A 26 -43.03 -38.06 9.12
C ARG A 26 -41.90 -39.09 9.34
N LYS A 27 -41.41 -39.16 10.60
CA LYS A 27 -41.72 -40.27 11.53
C LYS A 27 -41.33 -39.96 12.98
N THR A 28 -42.17 -40.48 13.87
CA THR A 28 -42.15 -40.47 15.34
C THR A 28 -40.90 -41.10 15.96
N GLY A 29 -40.38 -40.51 17.03
CA GLY A 29 -39.42 -41.18 17.94
C GLY A 29 -38.72 -40.18 18.85
N GLY A 30 -39.01 -40.23 20.15
CA GLY A 30 -38.47 -39.30 21.17
C GLY A 30 -37.00 -39.53 21.51
N GLY A 31 -36.42 -38.53 22.20
CA GLY A 31 -35.10 -38.61 22.82
C GLY A 31 -34.43 -37.24 22.91
N CYS A 32 -34.54 -36.58 24.06
CA CYS A 32 -33.70 -35.43 24.41
C CYS A 32 -32.24 -35.87 24.57
N CYS A 33 -31.33 -35.32 23.78
CA CYS A 33 -29.91 -35.31 24.06
C CYS A 33 -29.42 -33.85 24.08
N PRO A 34 -29.04 -33.30 25.25
CA PRO A 34 -28.45 -31.97 25.32
C PRO A 34 -26.93 -32.12 25.28
N ASN A 35 -26.32 -32.20 24.09
CA ASN A 35 -24.85 -32.14 23.94
C ASN A 35 -24.45 -31.98 22.47
N VAL A 36 -24.70 -30.82 21.86
CA VAL A 36 -24.01 -30.42 20.61
C VAL A 36 -23.84 -28.90 20.57
N LEU A 37 -22.97 -28.35 21.42
CA LEU A 37 -22.36 -27.03 21.18
C LEU A 37 -20.92 -27.06 21.68
N SER A 38 -20.07 -27.84 21.02
CA SER A 38 -18.64 -27.62 21.05
C SER A 38 -18.27 -26.82 19.79
N PHE A 39 -18.02 -25.52 19.95
CA PHE A 39 -17.38 -24.73 18.90
C PHE A 39 -15.87 -25.02 18.92
N PRO A 40 -15.27 -25.53 17.84
CA PRO A 40 -13.83 -25.67 17.78
C PRO A 40 -13.19 -24.28 17.68
N MET A 41 -12.44 -23.88 18.72
CA MET A 41 -11.51 -22.75 18.71
C MET A 41 -10.24 -23.11 17.92
N THR A 42 -10.38 -23.30 16.61
CA THR A 42 -9.23 -23.37 15.71
C THR A 42 -9.35 -22.20 14.73
N PRO A 43 -8.31 -21.39 14.52
CA PRO A 43 -8.36 -20.36 13.49
C PRO A 43 -8.56 -21.07 12.15
N LEU A 44 -9.64 -20.73 11.44
CA LEU A 44 -9.89 -21.28 10.11
C LEU A 44 -8.73 -20.89 9.19
N SER A 45 -8.32 -21.84 8.34
CA SER A 45 -7.31 -21.57 7.32
C SER A 45 -7.83 -20.48 6.36
N ALA A 46 -6.94 -19.62 5.87
CA ALA A 46 -7.28 -18.48 4.99
C ALA A 46 -8.09 -18.88 3.72
N ASN A 47 -8.12 -20.16 3.35
CA ASN A 47 -8.88 -20.67 2.21
C ASN A 47 -10.37 -20.95 2.50
N GLU A 48 -10.78 -21.08 3.77
CA GLU A 48 -12.16 -21.44 4.14
C GLU A 48 -13.01 -20.25 4.58
N GLU A 49 -12.39 -19.09 4.86
CA GLU A 49 -13.08 -17.93 5.42
C GLU A 49 -14.15 -17.34 4.47
N PHE A 50 -14.16 -17.72 3.18
CA PHE A 50 -15.06 -17.14 2.17
C PHE A 50 -15.65 -18.15 1.16
N SER A 51 -15.76 -19.44 1.51
CA SER A 51 -16.33 -20.46 0.61
C SER A 51 -17.78 -20.14 0.16
N HIS A 52 -18.50 -19.31 0.92
CA HIS A 52 -19.86 -18.84 0.59
C HIS A 52 -19.92 -17.83 -0.59
N GLU A 53 -18.84 -17.07 -0.87
CA GLU A 53 -18.80 -16.12 -2.00
C GLU A 53 -18.73 -16.85 -3.35
N ILE A 54 -18.00 -17.96 -3.40
CA ILE A 54 -17.86 -18.80 -4.60
C ILE A 54 -19.18 -19.54 -4.88
N ALA A 55 -19.90 -19.94 -3.83
CA ALA A 55 -21.16 -20.67 -3.94
C ALA A 55 -22.34 -19.81 -4.45
N THR A 56 -22.27 -18.48 -4.34
CA THR A 56 -23.40 -17.58 -4.66
C THR A 56 -23.28 -16.85 -6.00
N GLY A 57 -22.21 -17.07 -6.77
CA GLY A 57 -22.03 -16.41 -8.07
C GLY A 57 -21.90 -14.89 -7.96
N PHE A 58 -21.15 -14.42 -6.97
CA PHE A 58 -20.96 -12.98 -6.73
C PHE A 58 -20.30 -12.30 -7.94
N LEU A 59 -20.98 -11.29 -8.49
CA LEU A 59 -20.59 -10.57 -9.71
C LEU A 59 -19.14 -10.04 -9.59
N PHE A 60 -18.76 -9.50 -8.42
CA PHE A 60 -17.47 -8.85 -8.19
C PHE A 60 -16.43 -9.74 -7.48
N SER A 61 -16.52 -11.06 -7.65
CA SER A 61 -15.66 -12.02 -6.92
C SER A 61 -14.18 -11.87 -7.28
N GLU A 62 -13.84 -11.58 -8.54
CA GLU A 62 -12.46 -11.34 -8.95
C GLU A 62 -11.94 -9.98 -8.46
N GLU A 63 -12.76 -8.93 -8.52
CA GLU A 63 -12.42 -7.61 -7.99
C GLU A 63 -12.16 -7.67 -6.48
N MET A 64 -12.94 -8.48 -5.75
CA MET A 64 -12.75 -8.62 -4.30
C MET A 64 -11.44 -9.33 -3.94
N LYS A 65 -10.97 -10.27 -4.77
CA LYS A 65 -9.63 -10.87 -4.59
C LYS A 65 -8.54 -9.82 -4.77
N ILE A 66 -8.69 -8.93 -5.75
CA ILE A 66 -7.75 -7.82 -5.99
C ILE A 66 -7.79 -6.84 -4.81
N VAL A 67 -8.97 -6.46 -4.33
CA VAL A 67 -9.13 -5.59 -3.15
C VAL A 67 -8.37 -6.16 -1.96
N ARG A 68 -8.51 -7.46 -1.66
CA ARG A 68 -7.81 -8.12 -0.55
C ARG A 68 -6.29 -8.05 -0.73
N GLN A 69 -5.81 -8.31 -1.94
CA GLN A 69 -4.37 -8.23 -2.26
C GLN A 69 -3.83 -6.80 -2.04
N LEU A 70 -4.56 -5.78 -2.50
CA LEU A 70 -4.20 -4.37 -2.34
C LEU A 70 -4.23 -3.94 -0.86
N GLN A 71 -5.26 -4.34 -0.12
CA GLN A 71 -5.40 -4.03 1.31
C GLN A 71 -4.27 -4.65 2.14
N SER A 72 -3.94 -5.92 1.88
CA SER A 72 -2.82 -6.60 2.57
C SER A 72 -1.50 -5.88 2.30
N LYS A 73 -1.23 -5.52 1.03
CA LYS A 73 -0.02 -4.76 0.70
C LYS A 73 -0.02 -3.36 1.33
N CYS A 74 -1.18 -2.74 1.45
CA CYS A 74 -1.33 -1.44 2.08
C CYS A 74 -1.05 -1.50 3.60
N GLU A 75 -1.48 -2.56 4.29
CA GLU A 75 -1.14 -2.79 5.71
C GLU A 75 0.38 -2.92 5.92
N GLU A 76 1.03 -3.76 5.12
CA GLU A 76 2.50 -3.91 5.13
C GLU A 76 3.20 -2.55 4.95
N GLY A 77 2.76 -1.76 3.96
CA GLY A 77 3.35 -0.46 3.70
C GLY A 77 3.07 0.58 4.79
N ARG A 78 1.91 0.55 5.45
CA ARG A 78 1.63 1.43 6.60
C ARG A 78 2.53 1.15 7.79
N GLU A 79 2.85 -0.11 8.06
CA GLU A 79 3.84 -0.44 9.10
C GLU A 79 5.23 0.04 8.70
N LEU A 80 5.59 -0.12 7.43
CA LEU A 80 6.87 0.36 6.92
C LEU A 80 7.00 1.89 7.00
N VAL A 81 5.94 2.65 6.72
CA VAL A 81 5.89 4.11 6.93
C VAL A 81 6.26 4.46 8.37
N LYS A 82 5.69 3.77 9.36
CA LYS A 82 5.99 4.00 10.79
C LYS A 82 7.46 3.70 11.10
N VAL A 83 7.98 2.56 10.62
CA VAL A 83 9.37 2.14 10.83
C VAL A 83 10.35 3.16 10.25
N ILE A 84 10.12 3.61 9.01
CA ILE A 84 11.00 4.56 8.33
C ILE A 84 10.90 5.95 8.96
N TYR A 85 9.70 6.42 9.28
CA TYR A 85 9.48 7.70 9.95
C TYR A 85 10.25 7.78 11.28
N CYS A 86 10.17 6.73 12.09
CA CYS A 86 10.81 6.64 13.41
C CYS A 86 12.31 6.36 13.35
N SER A 87 12.88 6.04 12.19
CA SER A 87 14.31 5.73 12.08
C SER A 87 15.17 6.96 12.38
N ARG A 88 16.10 6.84 13.33
CA ARG A 88 17.06 7.89 13.71
C ARG A 88 18.45 7.46 13.28
N SER A 89 19.30 8.44 12.95
CA SER A 89 20.65 8.13 12.45
C SER A 89 21.51 7.51 13.55
N CYS A 90 21.93 6.27 13.34
CA CYS A 90 22.95 5.62 14.17
C CYS A 90 24.34 6.19 13.90
N ALA A 91 24.62 6.59 12.65
CA ALA A 91 25.89 7.17 12.23
C ALA A 91 26.33 8.36 13.09
N ARG A 92 25.37 9.20 13.52
CA ARG A 92 25.64 10.39 14.35
C ARG A 92 26.01 10.06 15.80
N ALA A 93 25.72 8.85 16.26
CA ALA A 93 26.00 8.42 17.63
C ALA A 93 27.37 7.75 17.77
N PHE A 94 28.04 7.39 16.66
CA PHE A 94 29.33 6.72 16.73
C PHE A 94 30.44 7.69 17.19
N PRO A 95 31.29 7.26 18.14
CA PRO A 95 32.49 8.01 18.51
C PRO A 95 33.37 8.33 17.29
N PRO A 96 34.05 9.49 17.27
CA PRO A 96 35.07 9.76 16.26
C PRO A 96 36.16 8.68 16.28
N VAL A 97 36.65 8.31 15.10
CA VAL A 97 37.71 7.29 14.92
C VAL A 97 38.99 7.65 15.69
N VAL A 98 39.19 8.93 16.03
CA VAL A 98 40.31 9.43 16.84
C VAL A 98 40.41 8.79 18.25
N VAL A 99 39.35 8.11 18.72
CA VAL A 99 39.36 7.34 19.99
C VAL A 99 39.86 5.90 19.80
N ALA A 100 39.97 5.41 18.56
CA ALA A 100 40.73 4.22 18.23
C ALA A 100 42.18 4.67 18.01
N ASP A 101 43.03 4.37 19.01
CA ASP A 101 44.46 4.65 18.97
C ASP A 101 45.04 4.15 17.64
N GLU A 102 45.55 5.05 16.79
CA GLU A 102 46.18 4.73 15.49
C GLU A 102 47.34 3.71 15.65
N ALA A 103 47.79 3.50 16.89
CA ALA A 103 48.79 2.52 17.28
C ALA A 103 48.32 1.05 17.31
N ASP A 104 47.01 0.76 17.36
CA ASP A 104 46.49 -0.63 17.40
C ASP A 104 45.52 -0.96 16.23
N PRO A 105 46.02 -1.56 15.14
CA PRO A 105 45.19 -1.93 13.99
C PRO A 105 44.12 -2.97 14.34
N THR A 106 44.34 -3.80 15.37
CA THR A 106 43.38 -4.82 15.81
C THR A 106 42.16 -4.17 16.45
N ARG A 107 42.38 -3.19 17.32
CA ARG A 107 41.31 -2.43 18.00
C ARG A 107 40.47 -1.62 17.01
N THR A 108 41.11 -1.01 16.01
CA THR A 108 40.42 -0.29 14.93
C THR A 108 39.52 -1.24 14.12
N LYS A 109 40.00 -2.44 13.79
CA LYS A 109 39.19 -3.45 13.08
C LYS A 109 38.00 -3.93 13.90
N GLN A 110 38.17 -4.16 15.19
CA GLN A 110 37.08 -4.50 16.10
C GLN A 110 36.02 -3.40 16.17
N TYR A 111 36.45 -2.13 16.21
CA TYR A 111 35.54 -0.98 16.18
C TYR A 111 34.70 -0.93 14.90
N TYR A 112 35.33 -1.14 13.73
CA TYR A 112 34.62 -1.24 12.46
C TYR A 112 33.61 -2.40 12.45
N ARG A 113 33.98 -3.58 12.96
CA ARG A 113 33.02 -4.69 13.08
C ARG A 113 31.81 -4.35 13.97
N ALA A 114 32.04 -3.63 15.07
CA ALA A 114 30.95 -3.19 15.95
C ALA A 114 30.01 -2.22 15.24
N ILE A 115 30.54 -1.22 14.53
CA ILE A 115 29.71 -0.28 13.74
C ILE A 115 28.92 -1.04 12.67
N PHE A 116 29.57 -1.96 11.96
CA PHE A 116 28.91 -2.75 10.92
C PHE A 116 27.71 -3.53 11.48
N THR A 117 27.90 -4.22 12.60
CA THR A 117 26.85 -4.98 13.30
C THR A 117 25.68 -4.09 13.71
N VAL A 118 25.94 -2.89 14.22
CA VAL A 118 24.90 -1.93 14.63
C VAL A 118 24.12 -1.39 13.43
N LEU A 119 24.78 -1.24 12.27
CA LEU A 119 24.17 -0.66 11.07
C LEU A 119 23.41 -1.68 10.21
N GLN A 120 23.69 -2.98 10.33
CA GLN A 120 22.95 -4.04 9.62
C GLN A 120 21.41 -3.88 9.68
N PRO A 121 20.77 -3.72 10.86
CA PRO A 121 19.32 -3.53 10.92
C PRO A 121 18.83 -2.22 10.28
N GLN A 122 19.69 -1.20 10.15
CA GLN A 122 19.31 0.03 9.44
C GLN A 122 19.35 -0.19 7.92
N VAL A 123 20.34 -0.94 7.42
CA VAL A 123 20.44 -1.31 6.00
C VAL A 123 19.29 -2.23 5.60
N GLU A 124 18.89 -3.15 6.46
CA GLU A 124 17.74 -4.03 6.24
C GLU A 124 16.44 -3.25 6.06
N LYS A 125 16.21 -2.18 6.83
CA LYS A 125 15.05 -1.30 6.61
C LYS A 125 15.06 -0.62 5.24
N ILE A 126 16.24 -0.23 4.75
CA ILE A 126 16.39 0.38 3.42
C ILE A 126 16.07 -0.65 2.34
N LYS A 127 16.50 -1.91 2.54
CA LYS A 127 16.16 -3.03 1.66
C LYS A 127 14.66 -3.29 1.61
N GLN A 128 14.02 -3.39 2.77
CA GLN A 128 12.57 -3.56 2.88
C GLN A 128 11.80 -2.41 2.22
N LEU A 129 12.25 -1.16 2.40
CA LEU A 129 11.70 0.01 1.72
C LEU A 129 11.78 -0.11 0.19
N SER A 130 12.96 -0.40 -0.33
CA SER A 130 13.20 -0.54 -1.76
C SER A 130 12.35 -1.68 -2.37
N ASP A 131 12.38 -2.86 -1.73
CA ASP A 131 11.64 -4.04 -2.16
C ASP A 131 10.13 -3.80 -2.14
N PHE A 132 9.61 -3.21 -1.06
CA PHE A 132 8.20 -2.86 -0.94
C PHE A 132 7.78 -1.91 -2.05
N CYS A 133 8.51 -0.81 -2.26
CA CYS A 133 8.17 0.19 -3.26
C CYS A 133 8.17 -0.39 -4.68
N SER A 134 9.19 -1.18 -5.04
CA SER A 134 9.21 -1.86 -6.36
C SER A 134 8.01 -2.77 -6.55
N GLN A 135 7.66 -3.59 -5.55
CA GLN A 135 6.52 -4.51 -5.62
C GLN A 135 5.18 -3.77 -5.67
N ALA A 136 5.00 -2.74 -4.83
CA ALA A 136 3.76 -1.97 -4.75
C ALA A 136 3.50 -1.17 -6.02
N VAL A 137 4.55 -0.62 -6.64
CA VAL A 137 4.45 0.08 -7.91
C VAL A 137 3.98 -0.85 -9.02
N VAL A 138 4.57 -2.05 -9.14
CA VAL A 138 4.15 -3.06 -10.13
C VAL A 138 2.72 -3.52 -9.86
N LEU A 139 2.38 -3.80 -8.59
CA LEU A 139 1.04 -4.23 -8.21
C LEU A 139 -0.03 -3.20 -8.59
N LEU A 140 0.24 -1.91 -8.34
CA LEU A 140 -0.70 -0.84 -8.69
C LEU A 140 -0.84 -0.69 -10.21
N SER A 141 0.26 -0.69 -10.96
CA SER A 141 0.21 -0.57 -12.43
C SER A 141 -0.49 -1.76 -13.09
N ASP A 142 -0.24 -2.98 -12.62
CA ASP A 142 -0.86 -4.19 -13.16
C ASP A 142 -2.39 -4.18 -12.95
N ASN A 143 -2.84 -3.73 -11.78
CA ASN A 143 -4.28 -3.65 -11.51
C ASN A 143 -4.96 -2.53 -12.31
N ILE A 144 -4.30 -1.40 -12.52
CA ILE A 144 -4.79 -0.35 -13.43
C ILE A 144 -4.87 -0.89 -14.87
N GLN A 145 -3.88 -1.66 -15.32
CA GLN A 145 -3.92 -2.33 -16.63
C GLN A 145 -5.06 -3.36 -16.74
N ARG A 146 -5.34 -4.12 -15.68
CA ARG A 146 -6.45 -5.08 -15.68
C ARG A 146 -7.79 -4.36 -15.83
N ILE A 147 -7.98 -3.23 -15.15
CA ILE A 147 -9.20 -2.41 -15.26
C ILE A 147 -9.35 -1.86 -16.69
N THR A 148 -8.26 -1.39 -17.33
CA THR A 148 -8.35 -0.90 -18.72
C THR A 148 -8.67 -2.02 -19.72
N VAL A 149 -8.16 -3.24 -19.51
CA VAL A 149 -8.27 -4.36 -20.46
C VAL A 149 -9.56 -5.15 -20.30
N HIS A 150 -9.94 -5.53 -19.07
CA HIS A 150 -11.04 -6.46 -18.84
C HIS A 150 -12.43 -5.81 -18.96
N GLU A 151 -12.54 -4.51 -18.69
CA GLU A 151 -13.86 -3.91 -18.56
C GLU A 151 -14.34 -3.21 -19.83
N ASN A 152 -13.48 -2.91 -20.82
CA ASN A 152 -13.82 -2.03 -21.95
C ASN A 152 -14.60 -0.75 -21.52
N MET A 153 -14.53 -0.39 -20.24
CA MET A 153 -15.35 0.59 -19.53
C MET A 153 -16.88 0.39 -19.61
N THR A 154 -17.38 -0.81 -19.91
CA THR A 154 -18.82 -1.11 -19.90
C THR A 154 -19.31 -1.61 -18.56
N ARG A 155 -18.40 -2.14 -17.74
CA ARG A 155 -18.68 -2.63 -16.39
C ARG A 155 -18.42 -1.54 -15.34
N VAL A 156 -19.27 -1.51 -14.32
CA VAL A 156 -19.10 -0.61 -13.18
C VAL A 156 -17.95 -1.13 -12.30
N ILE A 157 -16.95 -0.29 -12.06
CA ILE A 157 -15.89 -0.56 -11.09
C ILE A 157 -16.46 -0.36 -9.68
N PRO A 158 -16.32 -1.34 -8.76
CA PRO A 158 -16.74 -1.15 -7.37
C PRO A 158 -15.95 -0.04 -6.66
N ASP A 159 -16.64 0.81 -5.91
CA ASP A 159 -16.01 1.89 -5.12
C ASP A 159 -14.93 1.36 -4.16
N VAL A 160 -15.12 0.17 -3.60
CA VAL A 160 -14.16 -0.49 -2.71
C VAL A 160 -12.83 -0.80 -3.41
N LEU A 161 -12.86 -1.11 -4.72
CA LEU A 161 -11.64 -1.29 -5.51
C LEU A 161 -10.95 0.04 -5.78
N MET A 162 -11.71 1.09 -6.05
CA MET A 162 -11.18 2.44 -6.21
C MET A 162 -10.52 2.94 -4.92
N ASP A 163 -11.15 2.72 -3.77
CA ASP A 163 -10.60 3.04 -2.46
C ASP A 163 -9.30 2.27 -2.19
N ALA A 164 -9.25 0.97 -2.48
CA ALA A 164 -8.05 0.17 -2.29
C ALA A 164 -6.87 0.62 -3.18
N LEU A 165 -7.15 1.06 -4.42
CA LEU A 165 -6.14 1.64 -5.32
C LEU A 165 -5.62 2.99 -4.81
N VAL A 166 -6.51 3.85 -4.32
CA VAL A 166 -6.14 5.13 -3.71
C VAL A 166 -5.32 4.91 -2.45
N ASP A 167 -5.69 3.94 -1.61
CA ASP A 167 -4.99 3.60 -0.37
C ASP A 167 -3.54 3.16 -0.63
N ILE A 168 -3.32 2.23 -1.56
CA ILE A 168 -1.95 1.79 -1.87
C ILE A 168 -1.14 2.91 -2.52
N MET A 169 -1.75 3.73 -3.38
CA MET A 169 -1.09 4.88 -3.99
C MET A 169 -0.64 5.87 -2.92
N ASP A 170 -1.50 6.21 -1.96
CA ASP A 170 -1.15 7.09 -0.84
C ASP A 170 0.04 6.56 -0.03
N VAL A 171 0.08 5.26 0.25
CA VAL A 171 1.21 4.64 0.96
C VAL A 171 2.51 4.72 0.14
N ILE A 172 2.46 4.45 -1.17
CA ILE A 172 3.63 4.61 -2.05
C ILE A 172 4.14 6.06 -2.02
N LEU A 173 3.23 7.04 -2.08
CA LEU A 173 3.59 8.47 -2.07
C LEU A 173 4.20 8.90 -0.73
N GLN A 174 3.66 8.42 0.39
CA GLN A 174 4.24 8.66 1.71
C GLN A 174 5.65 8.07 1.82
N LEU A 175 5.85 6.84 1.34
CA LEU A 175 7.17 6.20 1.34
C LEU A 175 8.15 6.88 0.38
N ASN A 176 7.71 7.37 -0.78
CA ASN A 176 8.54 8.20 -1.67
C ASN A 176 9.03 9.46 -0.95
N HIS A 177 8.12 10.17 -0.27
CA HIS A 177 8.51 11.37 0.47
C HIS A 177 9.49 11.07 1.61
N LEU A 178 9.29 9.97 2.34
CA LEU A 178 10.19 9.54 3.40
C LEU A 178 11.55 9.10 2.85
N HIS A 179 11.59 8.33 1.76
CA HIS A 179 12.81 7.92 1.08
C HIS A 179 13.72 9.12 0.76
N ASP A 180 13.12 10.23 0.30
CA ASP A 180 13.86 11.42 -0.09
C ASP A 180 14.25 12.33 1.07
N THR A 181 13.35 12.54 2.01
CA THR A 181 13.52 13.51 3.08
C THR A 181 14.34 12.93 4.24
N LYS A 182 14.33 11.61 4.42
CA LYS A 182 14.91 10.95 5.59
C LYS A 182 16.41 10.75 5.46
N SER A 183 17.16 11.84 5.66
CA SER A 183 18.63 11.85 5.58
C SER A 183 19.35 10.82 6.47
N SER A 184 18.73 10.37 7.57
CA SER A 184 19.30 9.32 8.43
C SER A 184 19.57 8.02 7.69
N LEU A 185 18.70 7.62 6.75
CA LEU A 185 18.89 6.40 5.96
C LEU A 185 20.17 6.49 5.11
N ARG A 186 20.33 7.61 4.40
CA ARG A 186 21.51 7.88 3.56
C ARG A 186 22.80 7.96 4.38
N ASN A 187 22.75 8.61 5.55
CA ASN A 187 23.90 8.75 6.44
C ASN A 187 24.37 7.40 6.98
N ASP A 188 23.43 6.60 7.48
CA ASP A 188 23.71 5.28 8.05
C ASP A 188 24.23 4.33 6.96
N PHE A 189 23.61 4.33 5.78
CA PHE A 189 24.10 3.55 4.63
C PHE A 189 25.50 4.00 4.17
N SER A 190 25.80 5.30 4.18
CA SER A 190 27.13 5.81 3.83
C SER A 190 28.21 5.36 4.81
N VAL A 191 27.94 5.36 6.12
CA VAL A 191 28.86 4.80 7.11
C VAL A 191 29.01 3.29 6.93
N PHE A 192 27.90 2.57 6.72
CA PHE A 192 27.92 1.12 6.51
C PHE A 192 28.87 0.72 5.37
N LYS A 193 28.76 1.38 4.21
CA LYS A 193 29.66 1.14 3.07
C LYS A 193 31.13 1.39 3.39
N ARG A 194 31.43 2.50 4.07
CA ARG A 194 32.81 2.85 4.45
C ARG A 194 33.41 1.83 5.39
N VAL A 195 32.63 1.38 6.37
CA VAL A 195 33.07 0.40 7.36
C VAL A 195 33.22 -0.99 6.73
N PHE A 196 32.32 -1.37 5.83
CA PHE A 196 32.38 -2.64 5.11
C PHE A 196 33.72 -2.84 4.38
N ILE A 197 34.25 -1.81 3.69
CA ILE A 197 35.55 -1.88 3.00
C ILE A 197 36.68 -2.29 3.94
N ASN A 198 36.62 -1.91 5.23
CA ASN A 198 37.67 -2.19 6.21
C ASN A 198 37.57 -3.60 6.82
N ILE A 199 36.43 -4.29 6.66
CA ILE A 199 36.18 -5.59 7.30
C ILE A 199 35.83 -6.69 6.30
N LYS A 200 35.66 -6.37 5.01
CA LYS A 200 35.18 -7.29 3.98
C LYS A 200 36.00 -8.58 3.90
N ASP A 201 37.32 -8.50 4.06
CA ASP A 201 38.22 -9.66 3.91
C ASP A 201 38.05 -10.68 5.04
N ASP A 202 37.44 -10.28 6.15
CA ASP A 202 37.18 -11.16 7.28
C ASP A 202 35.74 -11.70 7.33
N LEU A 203 34.88 -11.22 6.43
CA LEU A 203 33.46 -11.50 6.47
C LEU A 203 33.16 -12.68 5.53
N PRO A 204 32.59 -13.80 6.03
CA PRO A 204 32.35 -14.99 5.20
C PRO A 204 31.30 -14.75 4.11
N ASP A 205 30.39 -13.81 4.31
CA ASP A 205 29.31 -13.42 3.42
C ASP A 205 29.58 -12.08 2.69
N ALA A 206 30.85 -11.67 2.57
CA ALA A 206 31.24 -10.40 1.96
C ALA A 206 30.67 -10.19 0.55
N GLU A 207 30.67 -11.21 -0.31
CA GLU A 207 30.13 -11.10 -1.67
C GLU A 207 28.63 -10.79 -1.70
N LEU A 208 27.86 -11.39 -0.78
CA LEU A 208 26.42 -11.17 -0.68
C LEU A 208 26.14 -9.74 -0.18
N VAL A 209 26.87 -9.30 0.84
CA VAL A 209 26.77 -7.94 1.38
C VAL A 209 27.16 -6.91 0.31
N GLU A 210 28.20 -7.17 -0.47
CA GLU A 210 28.64 -6.29 -1.55
C GLU A 210 27.57 -6.17 -2.65
N LYS A 211 26.94 -7.29 -3.04
CA LYS A 211 25.81 -7.29 -3.98
C LYS A 211 24.62 -6.48 -3.45
N ASP A 212 24.27 -6.65 -2.18
CA ASP A 212 23.19 -5.88 -1.53
C ASP A 212 23.54 -4.39 -1.48
N ILE A 213 24.79 -4.02 -1.19
CA ILE A 213 25.27 -2.64 -1.24
C ILE A 213 25.09 -2.03 -2.63
N VAL A 214 25.48 -2.75 -3.70
CA VAL A 214 25.33 -2.26 -5.08
C VAL A 214 23.86 -2.02 -5.42
N ARG A 215 23.00 -3.01 -5.13
CA ARG A 215 21.55 -2.91 -5.36
C ARG A 215 20.93 -1.73 -4.62
N LEU A 216 21.26 -1.56 -3.33
CA LEU A 216 20.74 -0.47 -2.51
C LEU A 216 21.28 0.89 -2.96
N GLN A 217 22.51 0.94 -3.47
CA GLN A 217 23.09 2.18 -4.00
C GLN A 217 22.36 2.68 -5.25
N GLU A 218 21.90 1.78 -6.12
CA GLU A 218 21.05 2.12 -7.26
C GLU A 218 19.72 2.71 -6.78
N SER A 219 19.07 2.07 -5.79
CA SER A 219 17.79 2.53 -5.23
C SER A 219 17.89 3.88 -4.50
N MET A 220 18.96 4.10 -3.75
CA MET A 220 19.16 5.33 -2.96
C MET A 220 19.72 6.48 -3.81
N GLY A 221 20.23 6.16 -5.01
CA GLY A 221 20.88 7.03 -6.00
C GLY A 221 22.02 7.93 -5.48
N SER A 222 22.61 8.71 -6.39
CA SER A 222 23.46 9.85 -6.00
C SER A 222 22.56 10.98 -5.47
N SER A 223 23.04 11.80 -4.51
CA SER A 223 22.18 12.71 -3.71
C SER A 223 21.26 13.66 -4.51
N TYR A 224 21.57 13.91 -5.78
CA TYR A 224 20.81 14.75 -6.70
C TYR A 224 19.94 13.96 -7.70
N GLN A 225 20.26 12.70 -8.00
CA GLN A 225 19.56 11.88 -9.00
C GLN A 225 18.45 10.99 -8.43
N ALA A 226 18.42 10.78 -7.11
CA ALA A 226 17.49 9.83 -6.48
C ALA A 226 16.14 10.42 -6.05
N LYS A 227 16.00 11.75 -6.11
CA LYS A 227 14.80 12.43 -5.65
C LYS A 227 13.63 12.04 -6.55
N ASP A 228 12.53 11.66 -5.93
CA ASP A 228 11.30 11.19 -6.57
C ASP A 228 11.46 9.91 -7.40
N SER A 229 12.52 9.11 -7.19
CA SER A 229 12.78 7.88 -7.97
C SER A 229 11.66 6.84 -7.88
N ILE A 230 11.05 6.66 -6.71
CA ILE A 230 9.90 5.75 -6.52
C ILE A 230 8.69 6.27 -7.30
N TRP A 231 8.46 7.58 -7.22
CA TRP A 231 7.38 8.23 -7.96
C TRP A 231 7.60 8.19 -9.47
N ASP A 232 8.81 8.43 -9.95
CA ASP A 232 9.13 8.37 -11.38
C ASP A 232 8.95 6.95 -11.94
N SER A 233 9.31 5.93 -11.16
CA SER A 233 9.02 4.53 -11.50
C SER A 233 7.51 4.28 -11.58
N LEU A 234 6.74 4.76 -10.60
CA LEU A 234 5.28 4.65 -10.63
C LEU A 234 4.69 5.34 -11.86
N ARG A 235 5.05 6.60 -12.09
CA ARG A 235 4.60 7.39 -13.23
C ARG A 235 4.92 6.69 -14.54
N HIS A 236 6.15 6.21 -14.71
CA HIS A 236 6.56 5.49 -15.90
C HIS A 236 5.67 4.27 -16.15
N ASN A 237 5.49 3.41 -15.15
CA ASN A 237 4.66 2.22 -15.26
C ASN A 237 3.20 2.55 -15.58
N LEU A 238 2.63 3.57 -14.93
CA LEU A 238 1.26 4.02 -15.23
C LEU A 238 1.12 4.51 -16.67
N THR A 239 2.05 5.35 -17.15
CA THR A 239 1.98 5.92 -18.50
C THR A 239 2.20 4.89 -19.62
N ASN A 240 2.84 3.77 -19.32
CA ASN A 240 3.03 2.66 -20.26
C ASN A 240 1.75 1.82 -20.45
N VAL A 241 0.78 1.92 -19.54
CA VAL A 241 -0.50 1.21 -19.66
C VAL A 241 -1.35 1.85 -20.76
N LYS A 242 -1.88 1.03 -21.67
CA LYS A 242 -2.80 1.52 -22.71
C LYS A 242 -4.05 2.10 -22.05
N ARG A 243 -4.46 3.30 -22.47
CA ARG A 243 -5.64 4.02 -21.96
C ARG A 243 -5.60 4.30 -20.45
N TYR A 244 -4.41 4.42 -19.87
CA TYR A 244 -4.23 4.73 -18.44
C TYR A 244 -4.94 6.02 -18.03
N ASP A 245 -5.04 6.99 -18.94
CA ASP A 245 -5.66 8.30 -18.75
C ASP A 245 -7.13 8.18 -18.31
N GLN A 246 -7.84 7.17 -18.82
CA GLN A 246 -9.25 6.96 -18.49
C GLN A 246 -9.42 6.47 -17.04
N VAL A 247 -8.65 5.47 -16.61
CA VAL A 247 -8.71 4.95 -15.23
C VAL A 247 -8.16 5.98 -14.24
N THR A 248 -7.09 6.68 -14.61
CA THR A 248 -6.53 7.78 -13.81
C THR A 248 -7.56 8.89 -13.59
N TYR A 249 -8.37 9.21 -14.61
CA TYR A 249 -9.46 10.17 -14.47
C TYR A 249 -10.59 9.67 -13.56
N LEU A 250 -10.94 8.38 -13.63
CA LEU A 250 -11.91 7.80 -12.70
C LEU A 250 -11.42 7.86 -11.25
N LEU A 251 -10.14 7.57 -11.01
CA LEU A 251 -9.51 7.72 -9.69
C LEU A 251 -9.50 9.18 -9.23
N LEU A 252 -9.21 10.12 -10.13
CA LEU A 252 -9.26 11.55 -9.84
C LEU A 252 -10.66 11.98 -9.43
N LYS A 253 -11.68 11.59 -10.22
CA LYS A 253 -13.09 11.86 -9.93
C LYS A 253 -13.51 11.25 -8.59
N HIS A 254 -13.10 10.02 -8.29
CA HIS A 254 -13.34 9.34 -7.03
C HIS A 254 -12.78 10.16 -5.86
N CYS A 255 -11.52 10.59 -5.94
CA CYS A 255 -10.87 11.41 -4.92
C CYS A 255 -11.60 12.74 -4.68
N VAL A 256 -11.98 13.46 -5.74
CA VAL A 256 -12.73 14.73 -5.63
C VAL A 256 -14.09 14.50 -4.96
N THR A 257 -14.83 13.50 -5.43
CA THR A 257 -16.18 13.19 -4.91
C THR A 257 -16.13 12.85 -3.42
N HIS A 258 -15.14 12.09 -2.98
CA HIS A 258 -14.97 11.73 -1.56
C HIS A 258 -14.41 12.88 -0.71
N ALA A 259 -13.62 13.78 -1.29
CA ALA A 259 -13.11 14.96 -0.60
C ALA A 259 -14.19 16.04 -0.42
N GLU A 260 -15.12 16.19 -1.36
CA GLU A 260 -16.20 17.19 -1.32
C GLU A 260 -17.43 16.76 -0.51
N ASN A 261 -17.81 15.48 -0.55
CA ASN A 261 -19.09 15.02 0.01
C ASN A 261 -19.05 14.68 1.51
N ASP A 262 -18.07 15.16 2.28
CA ASP A 262 -17.91 14.88 3.72
C ASP A 262 -18.00 13.38 4.10
N THR A 263 -17.71 12.46 3.16
CA THR A 263 -17.67 11.01 3.47
C THR A 263 -16.48 10.68 4.38
N CYS A 264 -15.52 11.61 4.50
CA CYS A 264 -14.38 11.52 5.39
C CYS A 264 -14.75 11.92 6.82
N THR A 265 -14.95 10.94 7.68
CA THR A 265 -15.23 11.19 9.11
C THR A 265 -13.98 11.62 9.89
N THR A 266 -12.78 11.35 9.36
CA THR A 266 -11.50 11.75 9.98
C THR A 266 -10.64 12.59 9.04
N PRO A 267 -9.85 13.55 9.57
CA PRO A 267 -8.94 14.36 8.76
C PRO A 267 -7.95 13.51 7.94
N CYS A 268 -7.52 12.37 8.50
CA CYS A 268 -6.61 11.43 7.85
C CYS A 268 -7.17 10.92 6.51
N CYS A 269 -8.47 10.63 6.46
CA CYS A 269 -9.17 10.19 5.25
C CYS A 269 -9.18 11.28 4.18
N MET A 270 -9.43 12.54 4.57
CA MET A 270 -9.44 13.69 3.65
C MET A 270 -8.04 13.96 3.07
N PHE A 271 -7.00 14.01 3.91
CA PHE A 271 -5.64 14.29 3.45
C PHE A 271 -5.08 13.21 2.53
N LYS A 272 -5.52 11.95 2.67
CA LYS A 272 -5.21 10.88 1.73
C LYS A 272 -5.66 11.24 0.31
N PHE A 273 -6.92 11.64 0.15
CA PHE A 273 -7.46 12.00 -1.16
C PHE A 273 -6.73 13.21 -1.74
N ILE A 274 -6.49 14.26 -0.95
CA ILE A 274 -5.76 15.46 -1.42
C ILE A 274 -4.33 15.13 -1.86
N ARG A 275 -3.62 14.26 -1.12
CA ARG A 275 -2.28 13.81 -1.52
C ARG A 275 -2.32 13.06 -2.83
N VAL A 276 -3.20 12.07 -2.98
CA VAL A 276 -3.28 11.27 -4.20
C VAL A 276 -3.73 12.13 -5.40
N LEU A 277 -4.65 13.08 -5.16
CA LEU A 277 -5.19 13.97 -6.17
C LEU A 277 -4.12 14.78 -6.92
N SER A 278 -3.14 15.33 -6.22
CA SER A 278 -2.06 16.12 -6.85
C SER A 278 -1.23 15.27 -7.80
N TYR A 279 -0.89 14.05 -7.40
CA TYR A 279 -0.08 13.14 -8.21
C TYR A 279 -0.86 12.58 -9.41
N LEU A 280 -2.15 12.27 -9.24
CA LEU A 280 -3.02 11.86 -10.35
C LEU A 280 -3.15 12.96 -11.40
N LEU A 281 -3.30 14.23 -10.97
CA LEU A 281 -3.37 15.37 -11.89
C LEU A 281 -2.09 15.47 -12.74
N VAL A 282 -0.93 15.33 -12.10
CA VAL A 282 0.36 15.42 -12.82
C VAL A 282 0.55 14.24 -13.79
N VAL A 283 0.03 13.04 -13.47
CA VAL A 283 0.01 11.90 -14.42
C VAL A 283 -0.89 12.21 -15.62
N LEU A 284 -2.06 12.79 -15.39
CA LEU A 284 -2.99 13.17 -16.45
C LEU A 284 -2.43 14.28 -17.36
N GLU A 285 -1.74 15.27 -16.79
CA GLU A 285 -1.06 16.32 -17.57
C GLU A 285 0.00 15.77 -18.53
N GLY A 286 0.56 14.60 -18.22
CA GLY A 286 1.46 13.88 -19.11
C GLY A 286 0.81 13.36 -20.39
N SER A 287 -0.51 13.14 -20.40
CA SER A 287 -1.26 12.59 -21.53
C SER A 287 -1.37 13.57 -22.70
N ASP A 288 -1.12 13.08 -23.91
CA ASP A 288 -1.28 13.85 -25.16
C ASP A 288 -2.72 14.33 -25.36
N VAL A 289 -3.69 13.58 -24.85
CA VAL A 289 -5.11 13.93 -24.92
C VAL A 289 -5.40 15.15 -24.05
N TRP A 290 -4.87 15.16 -22.82
CA TRP A 290 -4.99 16.26 -21.89
C TRP A 290 -4.28 17.52 -22.41
N LYS A 291 -3.04 17.38 -22.91
CA LYS A 291 -2.27 18.50 -23.47
C LYS A 291 -2.99 19.23 -24.60
N LYS A 292 -3.76 18.49 -25.42
CA LYS A 292 -4.48 19.07 -26.58
C LYS A 292 -5.79 19.76 -26.20
N THR A 293 -6.45 19.34 -25.12
CA THR A 293 -7.83 19.73 -24.84
C THR A 293 -8.06 20.32 -23.44
N GLY A 294 -7.02 20.35 -22.59
CA GLY A 294 -7.09 20.83 -21.19
C GLY A 294 -8.07 20.05 -20.30
N THR A 295 -8.61 18.95 -20.83
CA THR A 295 -9.67 18.10 -20.27
C THR A 295 -9.53 16.72 -20.93
N LEU A 296 -10.15 15.66 -20.40
CA LEU A 296 -10.30 14.41 -21.16
C LEU A 296 -11.59 14.45 -22.00
N PRO A 297 -11.71 13.69 -23.10
CA PRO A 297 -12.96 13.51 -23.82
C PRO A 297 -14.01 12.91 -22.87
N GLY A 298 -15.04 13.67 -22.54
CA GLY A 298 -16.05 13.29 -21.53
C GLY A 298 -15.69 13.66 -20.08
N GLY A 299 -14.57 14.37 -19.87
CA GLY A 299 -14.16 14.88 -18.57
C GLY A 299 -14.98 16.11 -18.14
N ASP A 300 -15.57 16.04 -16.95
CA ASP A 300 -16.33 17.14 -16.37
C ASP A 300 -15.40 18.30 -15.97
N LYS A 301 -15.56 19.47 -16.62
CA LYS A 301 -14.83 20.70 -16.30
C LYS A 301 -14.99 21.11 -14.84
N LYS A 302 -16.13 20.76 -14.21
CA LYS A 302 -16.37 21.03 -12.79
C LYS A 302 -15.41 20.30 -11.88
N ILE A 303 -15.09 19.04 -12.19
CA ILE A 303 -14.14 18.24 -11.40
C ILE A 303 -12.76 18.89 -11.45
N ILE A 304 -12.33 19.39 -12.61
CA ILE A 304 -11.02 20.02 -12.76
C ILE A 304 -10.94 21.36 -11.99
N GLU A 305 -12.02 22.14 -12.00
CA GLU A 305 -12.09 23.37 -11.20
C GLU A 305 -12.14 23.08 -9.69
N ALA A 306 -12.85 22.03 -9.28
CA ALA A 306 -12.86 21.55 -7.91
C ALA A 306 -11.45 21.18 -7.43
N VAL A 307 -10.70 20.40 -8.22
CA VAL A 307 -9.28 20.09 -7.94
C VAL A 307 -8.47 21.37 -7.73
N ARG A 308 -8.63 22.37 -8.60
CA ARG A 308 -7.91 23.65 -8.47
C ARG A 308 -8.28 24.40 -7.19
N ASN A 309 -9.53 24.31 -6.75
CA ASN A 309 -9.99 24.96 -5.51
C ASN A 309 -9.48 24.26 -4.25
N PHE A 310 -9.23 22.95 -4.27
CA PHE A 310 -8.60 22.26 -3.13
C PHE A 310 -7.16 22.72 -2.83
N PHE A 311 -6.48 23.32 -3.81
CA PHE A 311 -5.08 23.76 -3.67
C PHE A 311 -4.91 25.29 -3.56
N LYS A 312 -6.02 26.06 -3.49
CA LYS A 312 -6.00 27.51 -3.20
C LYS A 312 -6.14 27.74 -1.70
#